data_AF-A0A6C0CIV4-F1
#
_entry.id   AF-A0A6C0CIV4-F1
#
_cell.length_a   1.000
_cell.length_b   1.000
_cell.length_c   1.000
_cell.angle_alpha   90.00
_cell.angle_beta   90.00
_cell.angle_gamma   90.00
#
_symmetry.space_group_name_H-M   'P 1'
#
loop_
_entity.id
_entity.type
_entity.pdbx_description
1 polymer ?
#
loop_
_entity_poly.entity_id
_entity_poly.type
_entity_poly.pdbx_seq_one_letter_code
_entity_poly.pdbx_strand_id
1 'polypeptide(L)'
;MSWGTCYSGSNNIHFDFPAIMSDGRNFARWQPGAVINKQIREENGIKSNWQYRQFLTENADSIIKANQVESCDNCCYCPALKVGEPISNSPFLYTSCMDKSQPFGYENSNLKNLYLSSQQLQCRMVAPILTQEQYLSQKYPNPN
;
A
#
# COMPACT_ATOMS: atom_id res chain seq x y z
N MET A 1 -11.64 -33.97 1.23
CA MET A 1 -12.06 -32.96 2.22
C MET A 1 -10.81 -32.34 2.81
N SER A 2 -10.47 -31.12 2.37
CA SER A 2 -9.26 -30.41 2.78
C SER A 2 -9.60 -29.56 4.02
N TRP A 3 -8.80 -29.70 5.07
CA TRP A 3 -8.92 -28.96 6.34
C TRP A 3 -8.70 -27.44 6.23
N GLY A 4 -8.54 -26.89 5.02
CA GLY A 4 -8.26 -25.49 4.76
C GLY A 4 -9.43 -24.64 4.26
N THR A 5 -10.62 -25.19 4.06
CA THR A 5 -11.78 -24.41 3.58
C THR A 5 -12.73 -24.07 4.70
N CYS A 6 -12.34 -23.12 5.56
CA CYS A 6 -13.28 -22.43 6.43
C CYS A 6 -14.16 -21.51 5.59
N TYR A 7 -15.43 -21.88 5.40
CA TYR A 7 -16.46 -21.05 4.77
C TYR A 7 -17.19 -20.14 5.79
N SER A 8 -16.69 -20.07 7.03
CA SER A 8 -17.12 -19.13 8.05
C SER A 8 -16.11 -17.98 8.10
N GLY A 9 -16.61 -16.74 7.97
CA GLY A 9 -15.85 -15.54 7.63
C GLY A 9 -14.95 -14.95 8.71
N SER A 10 -14.27 -15.77 9.52
CA SER A 10 -13.21 -15.33 10.42
C SER A 10 -11.95 -16.18 10.24
N ASN A 11 -11.00 -15.66 9.48
CA ASN A 11 -9.66 -16.23 9.29
C ASN A 11 -8.78 -16.01 10.55
N ASN A 12 -9.25 -16.46 11.72
CA ASN A 12 -8.55 -16.25 12.98
C ASN A 12 -8.36 -17.56 13.74
N ILE A 13 -7.15 -18.11 13.68
CA ILE A 13 -6.75 -19.32 14.42
C ILE A 13 -6.34 -19.02 15.87
N HIS A 14 -6.27 -17.74 16.25
CA HIS A 14 -5.82 -17.29 17.57
C HIS A 14 -6.98 -16.63 18.33
N PHE A 15 -7.53 -17.34 19.32
CA PHE A 15 -8.75 -16.93 20.05
C PHE A 15 -8.62 -15.57 20.79
N ASP A 16 -7.42 -15.20 21.24
CA ASP A 16 -7.16 -13.95 21.98
C ASP A 16 -6.63 -12.80 21.12
N PHE A 17 -6.55 -12.99 19.80
CA PHE A 17 -6.04 -11.97 18.88
C PHE A 17 -7.15 -11.46 17.97
N PRO A 18 -7.09 -10.20 17.52
CA PRO A 18 -8.06 -9.67 16.56
C PRO A 18 -8.00 -10.46 15.25
N ALA A 19 -9.14 -10.53 14.54
CA ALA A 19 -9.22 -11.28 13.30
C ALA A 19 -8.19 -10.78 12.26
N ILE A 20 -7.47 -11.72 11.64
CA ILE A 20 -6.50 -11.40 10.57
C ILE A 20 -7.29 -11.02 9.32
N MET A 21 -7.50 -9.72 9.14
CA MET A 21 -8.12 -9.15 7.95
C MET A 21 -7.07 -8.41 7.14
N SER A 22 -6.94 -8.78 5.85
CA SER A 22 -6.03 -8.10 4.90
C SER A 22 -6.35 -6.62 4.72
N ASP A 23 -7.62 -6.24 4.91
CA ASP A 23 -8.14 -4.88 4.79
C ASP A 23 -7.82 -3.97 6.00
N GLY A 24 -7.18 -4.50 7.06
CA GLY A 24 -6.67 -3.66 8.16
C GLY A 24 -7.72 -2.91 9.00
N ARG A 25 -9.02 -3.06 8.74
CA ARG A 25 -10.11 -2.35 9.44
C ARG A 25 -10.11 -2.53 10.97
N ASN A 26 -9.53 -3.62 11.49
CA ASN A 26 -9.38 -3.82 12.94
C ASN A 26 -8.37 -2.85 13.60
N PHE A 27 -7.48 -2.26 12.80
CA PHE A 27 -6.43 -1.36 13.26
C PHE A 27 -6.61 0.07 12.73
N ALA A 28 -7.62 0.31 11.89
CA ALA A 28 -7.89 1.62 11.30
C ALA A 28 -9.12 2.26 11.96
N ARG A 29 -8.94 3.39 12.64
CA ARG A 29 -10.04 4.21 13.16
C ARG A 29 -10.48 5.22 12.10
N TRP A 30 -11.42 4.85 11.23
CA TRP A 30 -11.95 5.78 10.23
C TRP A 30 -12.97 6.74 10.88
N GLN A 31 -12.51 7.94 11.26
CA GLN A 31 -13.41 9.01 11.70
C GLN A 31 -13.69 9.97 10.54
N PRO A 32 -14.96 10.18 10.17
CA PRO A 32 -15.29 11.14 9.13
C PRO A 32 -14.96 12.56 9.61
N GLY A 33 -14.39 13.38 8.72
CA GLY A 33 -13.99 14.76 9.05
C GLY A 33 -15.14 15.63 9.58
N ALA A 34 -16.39 15.32 9.24
CA ALA A 34 -17.56 16.00 9.79
C ALA A 34 -17.71 15.82 11.31
N VAL A 35 -17.39 14.62 11.83
CA VAL A 35 -17.44 14.34 13.27
C VAL A 35 -16.33 15.08 14.01
N ILE A 36 -15.12 15.08 13.44
CA ILE A 36 -13.97 15.83 13.97
C ILE A 36 -14.29 17.34 14.02
N ASN A 37 -14.81 17.90 12.92
CA ASN A 37 -15.19 19.32 12.87
C ASN A 37 -16.30 19.67 13.88
N LYS A 38 -17.26 18.76 14.08
CA LYS A 38 -18.32 18.95 15.08
C LYS A 38 -17.73 18.96 16.49
N GLN A 39 -16.83 18.02 16.80
CA GLN A 39 -16.16 17.94 18.09
C GLN A 39 -15.31 19.19 18.37
N ILE A 40 -14.49 19.64 17.40
CA ILE A 40 -13.69 20.87 17.54
C ILE A 40 -14.59 22.07 17.87
N ARG A 41 -15.76 22.16 17.21
CA ARG A 41 -16.71 23.25 17.46
C ARG A 41 -17.34 23.17 18.85
N GLU A 42 -17.69 21.98 19.31
CA GLU A 42 -18.27 21.74 20.64
C GLU A 42 -17.25 22.04 21.76
N GLU A 43 -16.02 21.54 21.63
CA GLU A 43 -14.93 21.73 22.60
C GLU A 43 -14.49 23.18 22.74
N ASN A 44 -14.47 23.94 21.64
CA ASN A 44 -14.05 25.34 21.62
C ASN A 44 -15.23 26.33 21.69
N GLY A 45 -16.46 25.84 21.90
CA GLY A 45 -17.65 26.69 22.01
C GLY A 45 -17.97 27.53 20.75
N ILE A 46 -17.57 27.05 19.57
CA ILE A 46 -17.66 27.76 18.29
C ILE A 46 -19.08 27.67 17.73
N LYS A 47 -19.79 28.81 17.74
CA LYS A 47 -21.21 28.87 17.31
C LYS A 47 -21.36 29.26 15.84
N SER A 48 -20.47 30.08 15.29
CA SER A 48 -20.57 30.59 13.92
C SER A 48 -19.49 30.03 12.98
N ASN A 49 -19.79 30.00 11.69
CA ASN A 49 -18.84 29.56 10.66
C ASN A 49 -17.62 30.49 10.56
N TRP A 50 -17.80 31.78 10.87
CA TRP A 50 -16.70 32.75 10.87
C TRP A 50 -15.70 32.46 12.00
N GLN A 51 -16.20 32.23 13.22
CA GLN A 51 -15.37 31.83 14.36
C GLN A 51 -14.62 30.52 14.07
N TYR A 52 -15.27 29.58 13.38
CA TYR A 52 -14.62 28.33 13.00
C TYR A 52 -13.45 28.56 12.03
N ARG A 53 -13.64 29.40 11.01
CA ARG A 53 -12.56 29.76 10.08
C ARG A 53 -11.42 30.48 10.80
N GLN A 54 -11.74 31.42 11.69
CA GLN A 54 -10.74 32.12 12.50
C GLN A 54 -9.92 31.16 13.36
N PHE A 55 -10.59 30.24 14.06
CA PHE A 55 -9.92 29.22 14.87
C PHE A 55 -8.97 28.36 14.04
N LEU A 56 -9.42 27.88 12.87
CA LEU A 56 -8.59 27.09 11.97
C LEU A 56 -7.38 27.87 11.44
N THR A 57 -7.53 29.17 11.14
CA THR A 57 -6.42 29.99 10.67
C THR A 57 -5.41 30.31 11.77
N GLU A 58 -5.88 30.59 12.99
CA GLU A 58 -5.01 30.90 14.13
C GLU A 58 -4.25 29.67 14.64
N ASN A 59 -4.84 28.48 14.51
CA ASN A 59 -4.26 27.21 14.99
C ASN A 59 -3.74 26.32 13.85
N ALA A 60 -3.64 26.84 12.62
CA ALA A 60 -3.34 26.06 11.41
C ALA A 60 -2.07 25.20 11.58
N ASP A 61 -0.97 25.81 12.02
CA ASP A 61 0.32 25.14 12.17
C ASP A 61 0.27 24.00 13.19
N SER A 62 -0.45 24.19 14.29
CA SER A 62 -0.63 23.16 15.32
C SER A 62 -1.46 21.99 14.79
N ILE A 63 -2.56 22.28 14.08
CA ILE A 63 -3.43 21.26 13.49
C ILE A 63 -2.67 20.47 12.43
N ILE A 64 -1.93 21.14 11.55
CA ILE A 64 -1.12 20.51 10.52
C ILE A 64 -0.08 19.58 11.16
N LYS A 65 0.63 20.05 12.19
CA LYS A 65 1.64 19.25 12.89
C LYS A 65 1.02 18.02 13.58
N ALA A 66 -0.12 18.20 14.25
CA ALA A 66 -0.82 17.09 14.90
C ALA A 66 -1.28 16.03 13.87
N ASN A 67 -1.87 16.47 12.76
CA ASN A 67 -2.29 15.58 11.67
C ASN A 67 -1.10 14.83 11.05
N GLN A 68 0.05 15.49 10.90
CA GLN A 68 1.28 14.86 10.39
C GLN A 68 1.79 13.77 11.34
N VAL A 69 1.80 14.04 12.66
CA VAL A 69 2.22 13.06 13.68
C VAL A 69 1.23 11.88 13.73
N GLU A 70 -0.07 12.14 13.75
CA GLU A 70 -1.09 11.08 13.74
C GLU A 70 -0.99 10.22 12.47
N SER A 71 -0.78 10.84 11.31
CA SER A 71 -0.59 10.10 10.06
C SER A 71 0.66 9.23 10.09
N CYS A 72 1.71 9.69 10.76
CA CYS A 72 2.93 8.93 10.99
C CYS A 72 2.72 7.70 11.86
N ASP A 73 2.01 7.85 12.98
CA ASP A 73 1.72 6.74 13.90
C ASP A 73 0.89 5.64 13.21
N ASN A 74 -0.03 6.04 12.33
CA ASN A 74 -0.83 5.12 11.53
C ASN A 74 -0.02 4.42 10.42
N CYS A 75 1.02 5.06 9.91
CA CYS A 75 1.87 4.54 8.84
C CYS A 75 3.26 4.25 9.41
N CYS A 76 3.37 3.19 10.25
CA CYS A 76 4.51 2.42 10.82
C CYS A 76 5.98 2.90 10.67
N TYR A 77 6.31 3.76 9.71
CA TYR A 77 7.54 4.47 9.47
C TYR A 77 7.28 5.99 9.40
N CYS A 78 7.65 6.69 10.46
CA CYS A 78 7.70 8.14 10.48
C CYS A 78 9.14 8.59 10.19
N PRO A 79 9.48 9.05 8.98
CA PRO A 79 10.75 9.71 8.78
C PRO A 79 10.70 10.99 9.61
N ALA A 80 11.31 10.97 10.79
CA ALA A 80 11.71 12.20 11.47
C ALA A 80 12.31 13.08 10.39
N LEU A 81 11.80 14.31 10.22
CA LEU A 81 12.16 15.31 9.22
C LEU A 81 13.68 15.36 8.95
N LYS A 82 14.21 14.36 8.26
CA LYS A 82 15.59 14.27 7.83
C LYS A 82 15.64 15.02 6.51
N VAL A 83 15.41 16.31 6.61
CA VAL A 83 15.78 17.27 5.58
C VAL A 83 17.31 17.31 5.61
N GLY A 84 17.97 16.49 4.79
CA GLY A 84 19.40 16.72 4.53
C GLY A 84 20.31 15.52 4.26
N GLU A 85 19.89 14.28 4.45
CA GLU A 85 20.75 13.14 4.09
C GLU A 85 20.29 12.52 2.77
N PRO A 86 21.08 12.62 1.68
CA PRO A 86 20.80 11.89 0.46
C PRO A 86 20.97 10.41 0.76
N ILE A 87 19.84 9.73 0.98
CA ILE A 87 19.79 8.27 1.01
C ILE A 87 20.31 7.77 -0.34
N SER A 88 21.44 7.06 -0.33
CA SER A 88 22.00 6.35 -1.48
C SER A 88 21.18 5.10 -1.83
N ASN A 89 19.84 5.23 -1.86
CA ASN A 89 18.93 4.18 -2.31
C ASN A 89 18.57 4.43 -3.77
N SER A 90 19.53 4.20 -4.67
CA SER A 90 19.18 4.08 -6.09
C SER A 90 18.32 2.82 -6.24
N PRO A 91 17.07 2.93 -6.73
CA PRO A 91 16.21 1.78 -6.90
C PRO A 91 16.86 0.77 -7.85
N PHE A 92 16.71 -0.53 -7.56
CA PHE A 92 17.22 -1.57 -8.44
C PHE A 92 16.43 -1.57 -9.75
N LEU A 93 17.15 -1.43 -10.87
CA LEU A 93 16.57 -1.43 -12.21
C LEU A 93 16.66 -2.82 -12.83
N TYR A 94 15.51 -3.38 -13.17
CA TYR A 94 15.42 -4.62 -13.95
C TYR A 94 15.81 -4.35 -15.40
N THR A 95 16.62 -5.24 -15.98
CA THR A 95 17.09 -5.09 -17.36
C THR A 95 16.04 -5.51 -18.39
N SER A 96 15.14 -6.42 -18.03
CA SER A 96 14.05 -6.90 -18.88
C SER A 96 12.85 -7.31 -18.06
N CYS A 97 11.70 -7.49 -18.71
CA CYS A 97 10.47 -7.99 -18.08
C CYS A 97 10.54 -9.46 -17.62
N MET A 98 11.58 -10.19 -18.02
CA MET A 98 11.85 -11.56 -17.56
C MET A 98 12.98 -11.61 -16.52
N ASP A 99 13.60 -10.46 -16.23
CA ASP A 99 14.69 -10.36 -15.27
C ASP A 99 14.15 -10.54 -13.85
N LYS A 100 14.64 -11.59 -13.18
CA LYS A 100 14.31 -11.89 -11.78
C LYS A 100 15.49 -11.61 -10.85
N SER A 101 16.56 -11.00 -11.36
CA SER A 101 17.69 -10.61 -10.52
C SER A 101 17.24 -9.55 -9.53
N GLN A 102 17.70 -9.68 -8.29
CA GLN A 102 17.48 -8.69 -7.25
C GLN A 102 18.68 -8.76 -6.29
N PRO A 103 19.12 -7.62 -5.72
CA PRO A 103 20.17 -7.62 -4.73
C PRO A 103 19.73 -8.38 -3.48
N PHE A 104 20.69 -8.92 -2.75
CA PHE A 104 20.41 -9.60 -1.49
C PHE A 104 19.69 -8.65 -0.53
N GLY A 105 18.54 -9.09 0.02
CA GLY A 105 17.74 -8.28 0.94
C GLY A 105 16.87 -7.20 0.27
N TYR A 106 16.64 -7.26 -1.04
CA TYR A 106 15.78 -6.28 -1.71
C TYR A 106 14.35 -6.28 -1.15
N GLU A 107 13.84 -5.08 -0.84
CA GLU A 107 12.52 -4.92 -0.23
C GLU A 107 11.41 -5.35 -1.19
N ASN A 108 10.56 -6.26 -0.75
CA ASN A 108 9.40 -6.72 -1.50
C ASN A 108 8.11 -6.35 -0.74
N SER A 109 7.11 -5.88 -1.49
CA SER A 109 5.78 -5.56 -0.96
C SER A 109 4.71 -6.29 -1.75
N ASN A 110 3.54 -6.53 -1.15
CA ASN A 110 2.44 -7.20 -1.84
C ASN A 110 2.02 -6.46 -3.12
N LEU A 111 1.97 -5.12 -3.05
CA LEU A 111 1.65 -4.27 -4.20
C LEU A 111 2.72 -4.37 -5.30
N LYS A 112 4.00 -4.38 -4.92
CA LYS A 112 5.11 -4.54 -5.87
C LYS A 112 5.09 -5.91 -6.53
N ASN A 113 4.88 -6.98 -5.77
CA ASN A 113 4.78 -8.33 -6.32
C ASN A 113 3.61 -8.46 -7.29
N LEU A 114 2.45 -7.89 -6.93
CA LEU A 114 1.28 -7.88 -7.81
C LEU A 114 1.56 -7.14 -9.12
N TYR A 115 2.13 -5.93 -9.03
CA TYR A 115 2.50 -5.14 -10.21
C TYR A 115 3.54 -5.82 -11.11
N LEU A 116 4.62 -6.37 -10.53
CA LEU A 116 5.66 -7.05 -11.32
C LEU A 116 5.10 -8.31 -12.00
N SER A 117 4.23 -9.06 -11.32
CA SER A 117 3.61 -10.26 -11.90
C SER A 117 2.67 -9.94 -13.06
N SER A 118 1.88 -8.86 -12.97
CA SER A 118 0.99 -8.43 -14.04
C SER A 118 1.79 -7.92 -15.25
N GLN A 119 2.86 -7.17 -15.02
CA GLN A 119 3.75 -6.71 -16.09
C GLN A 119 4.43 -7.91 -16.79
N GLN A 120 4.92 -8.90 -16.04
CA GLN A 120 5.53 -10.10 -16.60
C GLN A 120 4.54 -10.90 -17.46
N LEU A 121 3.28 -11.04 -17.02
CA LEU A 121 2.22 -11.67 -17.80
C LEU A 121 1.92 -10.89 -19.08
N GLN A 122 1.84 -9.57 -18.99
CA GLN A 122 1.60 -8.71 -20.14
C GLN A 122 2.71 -8.84 -21.19
N CYS A 123 3.96 -8.95 -20.76
CA CYS A 123 5.08 -9.20 -21.67
C CYS A 123 5.04 -10.56 -22.37
N ARG A 124 4.28 -11.54 -21.83
CA ARG A 124 4.04 -12.85 -22.45
C ARG A 124 2.84 -12.87 -23.40
N MET A 125 2.08 -11.78 -23.51
CA MET A 125 0.92 -11.73 -24.41
C MET A 125 1.30 -11.71 -25.90
N VAL A 126 2.60 -11.64 -26.23
CA VAL A 126 3.09 -11.75 -27.61
C VAL A 126 3.33 -13.23 -27.95
N ALA A 127 2.44 -13.79 -28.77
CA ALA A 127 2.66 -15.09 -29.38
C ALA A 127 3.49 -14.94 -30.67
N PRO A 128 4.56 -15.73 -30.85
CA PRO A 128 5.29 -15.73 -32.12
C PRO A 128 4.39 -16.29 -33.24
N ILE A 129 4.48 -15.70 -34.44
CA ILE A 129 3.85 -16.25 -35.64
C ILE A 129 4.75 -17.40 -36.11
N LEU A 130 4.24 -18.63 -36.06
CA LEU A 130 4.95 -19.84 -36.48
C LEU A 130 4.42 -20.33 -37.82
N THR A 131 5.33 -20.68 -38.74
CA THR A 131 4.95 -21.46 -39.93
C THR A 131 4.76 -22.94 -39.58
N GLN A 132 4.04 -23.68 -40.43
CA GLN A 132 3.79 -25.11 -40.21
C GLN A 132 5.09 -25.92 -40.04
N GLU A 133 6.09 -25.64 -40.87
CA GLU A 133 7.41 -26.29 -40.82
C GLU A 133 8.14 -25.98 -39.50
N GLN A 134 8.07 -24.72 -39.06
CA GLN A 134 8.67 -24.26 -37.80
C GLN A 134 8.03 -24.97 -36.59
N TYR A 135 6.71 -25.11 -36.58
CA TYR A 135 5.99 -25.84 -35.54
C TYR A 135 6.37 -27.33 -35.49
N LEU A 136 6.42 -27.99 -36.66
CA LEU A 136 6.75 -29.40 -36.77
C LEU A 136 8.21 -29.70 -36.37
N SER A 137 9.12 -28.74 -36.54
CA SER A 137 10.53 -28.91 -36.20
C SER A 137 10.81 -28.91 -34.69
N GLN A 138 9.91 -28.38 -33.85
CA GLN A 138 10.04 -28.26 -32.38
C GLN A 138 11.36 -27.64 -31.87
N LYS A 139 12.16 -26.97 -32.72
CA LYS A 139 13.47 -26.41 -32.33
C LYS A 139 13.40 -25.04 -31.65
N TYR A 140 12.22 -24.61 -31.19
CA TYR A 140 12.07 -23.31 -30.54
C TYR A 140 12.24 -23.44 -29.03
N PRO A 141 13.12 -22.63 -28.40
CA PRO A 141 13.16 -22.54 -26.95
C PRO A 141 11.80 -22.02 -26.48
N ASN A 142 11.25 -22.66 -25.44
CA ASN A 142 10.09 -22.13 -24.74
C ASN A 142 10.45 -20.70 -24.28
N PRO A 143 9.65 -19.67 -24.59
CA PRO A 143 9.93 -18.30 -24.14
C PRO A 143 9.79 -18.12 -22.61
N ASN A 144 9.66 -19.20 -21.84
CA ASN A 144 9.43 -19.24 -20.40
C ASN A 144 10.61 -19.78 -19.62
#